data_AF-A0A355DX17-F1
#
_entry.id   AF-A0A355DX17-F1
#
_cell.length_a   1.000
_cell.length_b   1.000
_cell.length_c   1.000
_cell.angle_alpha   90.00
_cell.angle_beta   90.00
_cell.angle_gamma   90.00
#
_symmetry.space_group_name_H-M   'P 1'
#
loop_
_entity.id
_entity.type
_entity.pdbx_description
1 polymer ?
#
loop_
_entity_poly.entity_id
_entity_poly.type
_entity_poly.pdbx_seq_one_letter_code
_entity_poly.pdbx_strand_id
1 'polypeptide(L)'
;MGNQQTTGAAEMKDNDLNSRIQSEWYKLVAWSWSTESIFSEEQKKEKEQEKKLKEQFIKNLQDQARYSYVVNSYDPDIKKLMYPASITIKKLFQEKEDGNQLTLTKIYRKLNEAGEGLKSLCDNKLHFEILTDRYSACVKPISPDNLDEFIQDVKGYIAQSDFHHIQNVTSIAYLPYPPRPAFDNNKPTIEELQKWIEEKSCQEKEPDFEPKEFPAELKNNADHFSNIKTAFIEVSRLIAWSWIEESIYPQNENEKRSQEKELKNFFIKSLNDQVNDRKQNNPETEEMYKKSITIKKLFLGKNSEIDELKDVKLTLNDIYKHLTKGKELISLNNKVFMNKFHIEIIDDRFHGYLEKIKDCDDFRTKVEKCIDPQDKQYVENVEYLNYVAYPPRPHCSHATFKDDDLSNWMKNQTTGKSNDSDYLPPSAYFAIGAT
;
A
#
# COMPACT_ATOMS: atom_id res chain seq x y z
N MET A 1 23.45 -44.81 -13.20
CA MET A 1 22.03 -44.48 -12.93
C MET A 1 21.90 -44.34 -11.42
N GLY A 2 21.49 -43.17 -10.93
CA GLY A 2 21.25 -42.96 -9.50
C GLY A 2 21.57 -41.55 -9.05
N ASN A 3 20.54 -40.68 -9.06
CA ASN A 3 20.21 -39.70 -8.01
C ASN A 3 19.16 -38.72 -8.54
N GLN A 4 17.89 -39.10 -8.44
CA GLN A 4 16.74 -38.20 -8.49
C GLN A 4 15.67 -38.78 -7.56
N GLN A 5 15.72 -38.48 -6.27
CA GLN A 5 14.60 -38.80 -5.36
C GLN A 5 14.59 -38.08 -3.99
N THR A 6 15.27 -36.94 -3.82
CA THR A 6 15.27 -36.19 -2.53
C THR A 6 14.63 -34.81 -2.56
N THR A 7 14.24 -34.27 -3.71
CA THR A 7 13.65 -32.92 -3.80
C THR A 7 12.17 -32.85 -3.39
N GLY A 8 11.37 -33.89 -3.66
CA GLY A 8 9.92 -33.83 -3.42
C GLY A 8 9.46 -33.83 -1.95
N ALA A 9 10.26 -34.33 -1.01
CA ALA A 9 9.87 -34.43 0.41
C ALA A 9 10.14 -33.13 1.21
N ALA A 10 11.11 -32.32 0.78
CA ALA A 10 11.34 -30.99 1.32
C ALA A 10 10.29 -30.00 0.79
N GLU A 11 10.04 -30.02 -0.53
CA GLU A 11 9.01 -29.20 -1.18
C GLU A 11 7.59 -29.47 -0.63
N MET A 12 7.23 -30.73 -0.32
CA MET A 12 5.94 -31.06 0.30
C MET A 12 5.80 -30.54 1.75
N LYS A 13 6.89 -30.47 2.53
CA LYS A 13 6.86 -29.93 3.90
C LYS A 13 6.80 -28.40 3.91
N ASP A 14 7.48 -27.75 2.97
CA ASP A 14 7.48 -26.30 2.83
C ASP A 14 6.12 -25.79 2.34
N ASN A 15 5.44 -26.53 1.45
CA ASN A 15 4.07 -26.22 1.02
C ASN A 15 3.04 -26.35 2.16
N ASP A 16 3.20 -27.31 3.07
CA ASP A 16 2.32 -27.45 4.24
C ASP A 16 2.54 -26.31 5.25
N LEU A 17 3.80 -25.91 5.50
CA LEU A 17 4.11 -24.79 6.40
C LEU A 17 3.61 -23.45 5.84
N ASN A 18 3.85 -23.17 4.56
CA ASN A 18 3.36 -21.97 3.89
C ASN A 18 1.83 -21.87 3.97
N SER A 19 1.13 -22.97 3.63
CA SER A 19 -0.33 -23.02 3.67
C SER A 19 -0.89 -22.78 5.08
N ARG A 20 -0.22 -23.32 6.11
CA ARG A 20 -0.62 -23.15 7.52
C ARG A 20 -0.37 -21.73 8.02
N ILE A 21 0.81 -21.16 7.73
CA ILE A 21 1.12 -19.76 8.05
C ILE A 21 0.13 -18.82 7.36
N GLN A 22 -0.15 -19.07 6.08
CA GLN A 22 -1.10 -18.28 5.30
C GLN A 22 -2.50 -18.31 5.91
N SER A 23 -3.01 -19.49 6.25
CA SER A 23 -4.33 -19.63 6.88
C SER A 23 -4.39 -18.98 8.27
N GLU A 24 -3.39 -19.22 9.12
CA GLU A 24 -3.29 -18.59 10.45
C GLU A 24 -3.29 -17.05 10.33
N TRP A 25 -2.52 -16.54 9.38
CA TRP A 25 -2.39 -15.11 9.11
C TRP A 25 -3.68 -14.48 8.59
N TYR A 26 -4.36 -15.11 7.61
CA TYR A 26 -5.56 -14.55 7.00
C TYR A 26 -6.72 -14.44 7.99
N LYS A 27 -6.83 -15.39 8.91
CA LYS A 27 -7.80 -15.31 10.01
C LYS A 27 -7.58 -14.09 10.88
N LEU A 28 -6.32 -13.79 11.23
CA LEU A 28 -5.98 -12.62 12.04
C LEU A 28 -6.19 -11.30 11.30
N VAL A 29 -5.82 -11.25 10.02
CA VAL A 29 -6.07 -10.07 9.16
C VAL A 29 -7.57 -9.84 8.99
N ALA A 30 -8.35 -10.88 8.68
CA ALA A 30 -9.81 -10.81 8.59
C ALA A 30 -10.44 -10.35 9.92
N TRP A 31 -9.99 -10.90 11.05
CA TRP A 31 -10.43 -10.45 12.38
C TRP A 31 -10.12 -8.97 12.64
N SER A 32 -8.95 -8.50 12.22
CA SER A 32 -8.57 -7.09 12.38
C SER A 32 -9.47 -6.16 11.58
N TRP A 33 -9.97 -6.62 10.42
CA TRP A 33 -10.88 -5.87 9.57
C TRP A 33 -12.35 -5.94 10.00
N SER A 34 -12.71 -6.93 10.81
CA SER A 34 -14.11 -7.10 11.21
C SER A 34 -14.54 -6.02 12.20
N THR A 35 -15.73 -5.47 11.99
CA THR A 35 -16.37 -4.58 12.98
C THR A 35 -17.04 -5.35 14.11
N GLU A 36 -17.17 -6.67 13.94
CA GLU A 36 -17.75 -7.57 14.93
C GLU A 36 -16.72 -7.95 15.99
N SER A 37 -17.19 -8.08 17.22
CA SER A 37 -16.41 -8.59 18.33
C SER A 37 -16.60 -10.09 18.42
N ILE A 38 -15.53 -10.82 18.66
CA ILE A 38 -15.58 -12.27 18.90
C ILE A 38 -16.04 -12.62 20.33
N PHE A 39 -16.29 -11.60 21.16
CA PHE A 39 -16.76 -11.73 22.54
C PHE A 39 -18.21 -11.29 22.65
N SER A 40 -18.96 -11.95 23.55
CA SER A 40 -20.37 -11.64 23.77
C SER A 40 -20.57 -10.30 24.50
N GLU A 41 -21.78 -9.75 24.52
CA GLU A 41 -22.11 -8.49 25.22
C GLU A 41 -21.87 -8.55 26.73
N GLU A 42 -21.90 -9.75 27.31
CA GLU A 42 -21.61 -9.99 28.73
C GLU A 42 -20.11 -9.84 29.04
N GLN A 43 -19.24 -9.93 28.03
CA GLN A 43 -17.77 -9.90 28.15
C GLN A 43 -17.18 -8.50 27.89
N LYS A 44 -17.74 -7.47 28.56
CA LYS A 44 -17.42 -6.06 28.27
C LYS A 44 -15.92 -5.72 28.38
N LYS A 45 -15.21 -6.33 29.32
CA LYS A 45 -13.77 -6.08 29.54
C LYS A 45 -12.96 -6.63 28.38
N GLU A 46 -13.27 -7.83 27.93
CA GLU A 46 -12.62 -8.49 26.80
C GLU A 46 -12.92 -7.75 25.49
N LYS A 47 -14.15 -7.25 25.28
CA LYS A 47 -14.49 -6.41 24.11
C LYS A 47 -13.64 -5.14 24.03
N GLU A 48 -13.45 -4.46 25.15
CA GLU A 48 -12.61 -3.27 25.22
C GLU A 48 -11.12 -3.59 24.99
N GLN A 49 -10.65 -4.72 25.53
CA GLN A 49 -9.29 -5.21 25.26
C GLN A 49 -9.11 -5.63 23.79
N GLU A 50 -10.13 -6.25 23.18
CA GLU A 50 -10.13 -6.66 21.78
C GLU A 50 -9.99 -5.44 20.88
N LYS A 51 -10.79 -4.39 21.12
CA LYS A 51 -10.72 -3.14 20.37
C LYS A 51 -9.31 -2.55 20.39
N LYS A 52 -8.70 -2.42 21.57
CA LYS A 52 -7.33 -1.91 21.72
C LYS A 52 -6.30 -2.80 21.03
N LEU A 53 -6.47 -4.12 21.10
CA LEU A 53 -5.58 -5.07 20.46
C LEU A 53 -5.70 -5.01 18.93
N LYS A 54 -6.91 -4.86 18.38
CA LYS A 54 -7.13 -4.64 16.94
C LYS A 54 -6.40 -3.38 16.48
N GLU A 55 -6.62 -2.26 17.16
CA GLU A 55 -5.98 -0.97 16.84
C GLU A 55 -4.46 -1.06 16.88
N GLN A 56 -3.90 -1.68 17.92
CA GLN A 56 -2.46 -1.88 18.03
C GLN A 56 -1.91 -2.81 16.94
N PHE A 57 -2.62 -3.90 16.63
CA PHE A 57 -2.21 -4.86 15.61
C PHE A 57 -2.20 -4.20 14.24
N ILE A 58 -3.30 -3.56 13.83
CA ILE A 58 -3.41 -2.82 12.56
C ILE A 58 -2.28 -1.81 12.42
N LYS A 59 -2.06 -0.98 13.44
CA LYS A 59 -0.99 0.02 13.43
C LYS A 59 0.38 -0.62 13.18
N ASN A 60 0.69 -1.72 13.86
CA ASN A 60 1.98 -2.39 13.70
C ASN A 60 2.14 -3.01 12.31
N LEU A 61 1.07 -3.63 11.77
CA LEU A 61 1.06 -4.16 10.40
C LEU A 61 1.32 -3.04 9.38
N GLN A 62 0.64 -1.92 9.55
CA GLN A 62 0.77 -0.75 8.68
C GLN A 62 2.18 -0.14 8.76
N ASP A 63 2.72 0.01 9.97
CA ASP A 63 4.07 0.55 10.18
C ASP A 63 5.12 -0.37 9.55
N GLN A 64 5.00 -1.70 9.72
CA GLN A 64 5.97 -2.62 9.13
C GLN A 64 5.85 -2.66 7.60
N ALA A 65 4.64 -2.80 7.06
CA ALA A 65 4.39 -2.73 5.62
C ALA A 65 5.05 -1.49 4.99
N ARG A 66 4.88 -0.34 5.64
CA ARG A 66 5.50 0.92 5.24
C ARG A 66 7.03 0.82 5.21
N TYR A 67 7.66 0.27 6.25
CA TYR A 67 9.11 0.16 6.32
C TYR A 67 9.68 -0.86 5.33
N SER A 68 9.07 -2.05 5.22
CA SER A 68 9.48 -3.09 4.27
C SER A 68 9.50 -2.55 2.85
N TYR A 69 8.46 -1.82 2.46
CA TYR A 69 8.38 -1.20 1.14
C TYR A 69 9.49 -0.19 0.89
N VAL A 70 9.76 0.70 1.86
CA VAL A 70 10.80 1.72 1.73
C VAL A 70 12.19 1.12 1.62
N VAL A 71 12.48 0.08 2.43
CA VAL A 71 13.75 -0.64 2.39
C VAL A 71 13.97 -1.29 1.02
N ASN A 72 12.95 -1.96 0.50
CA ASN A 72 13.05 -2.69 -0.76
C ASN A 72 13.08 -1.78 -1.99
N SER A 73 12.53 -0.57 -1.90
CA SER A 73 12.31 0.28 -3.06
C SER A 73 13.22 1.50 -3.12
N TYR A 74 13.69 2.04 -1.99
CA TYR A 74 14.32 3.37 -1.97
C TYR A 74 15.53 3.48 -1.06
N ASP A 75 15.45 3.06 0.19
CA ASP A 75 16.43 3.39 1.23
C ASP A 75 16.73 2.21 2.18
N PRO A 76 17.88 1.53 1.98
CA PRO A 76 18.34 0.48 2.87
C PRO A 76 18.51 0.94 4.33
N ASP A 77 18.77 2.23 4.61
CA ASP A 77 19.01 2.73 5.97
C ASP A 77 17.75 2.71 6.85
N ILE A 78 16.57 2.49 6.25
CA ILE A 78 15.29 2.35 6.94
C ILE A 78 15.09 0.96 7.54
N LYS A 79 15.99 0.02 7.25
CA LYS A 79 16.10 -1.26 7.96
C LYS A 79 16.10 -1.08 9.47
N LYS A 80 16.67 0.02 9.96
CA LYS A 80 16.67 0.41 11.38
C LYS A 80 15.30 0.56 12.03
N LEU A 81 14.27 0.85 11.23
CA LEU A 81 12.88 0.98 11.67
C LEU A 81 12.06 -0.28 11.36
N MET A 82 12.41 -0.99 10.28
CA MET A 82 11.74 -2.21 9.84
C MET A 82 11.87 -3.35 10.87
N TYR A 83 13.10 -3.62 11.34
CA TYR A 83 13.34 -4.74 12.26
C TYR A 83 12.66 -4.58 13.63
N PRO A 84 12.69 -3.40 14.30
CA PRO A 84 11.91 -3.19 15.51
C PRO A 84 10.39 -3.36 15.32
N ALA A 85 9.84 -2.94 14.17
CA ALA A 85 8.42 -3.10 13.88
C ALA A 85 8.03 -4.59 13.72
N SER A 86 8.85 -5.37 13.00
CA SER A 86 8.68 -6.82 12.89
C SER A 86 8.69 -7.51 14.26
N ILE A 87 9.66 -7.16 15.12
CA ILE A 87 9.74 -7.69 16.49
C ILE A 87 8.51 -7.31 17.32
N THR A 88 7.98 -6.10 17.12
CA THR A 88 6.77 -5.65 17.82
C THR A 88 5.56 -6.50 17.44
N ILE A 89 5.40 -6.84 16.16
CA ILE A 89 4.36 -7.78 15.69
C ILE A 89 4.59 -9.16 16.33
N LYS A 90 5.82 -9.68 16.29
CA LYS A 90 6.15 -10.99 16.87
C LYS A 90 5.83 -11.07 18.37
N LYS A 91 6.07 -9.98 19.12
CA LYS A 91 5.71 -9.86 20.53
C LYS A 91 4.21 -9.89 20.80
N LEU A 92 3.36 -9.56 19.82
CA LEU A 92 1.90 -9.69 19.97
C LEU A 92 1.42 -11.15 19.88
N PHE A 93 2.19 -12.02 19.24
CA PHE A 93 1.93 -13.47 19.17
C PHE A 93 2.39 -14.21 20.43
N GLN A 94 3.50 -13.78 21.01
CA GLN A 94 4.07 -14.40 22.20
C GLN A 94 3.20 -14.11 23.43
N GLU A 95 2.69 -15.16 24.07
CA GLU A 95 1.95 -15.04 25.32
C GLU A 95 2.86 -14.43 26.40
N LYS A 96 2.49 -13.28 26.98
CA LYS A 96 2.99 -12.91 28.30
C LYS A 96 2.14 -13.65 29.32
N GLU A 97 2.79 -14.34 30.25
CA GLU A 97 2.15 -15.16 31.30
C GLU A 97 1.24 -14.39 32.28
N ASP A 98 1.04 -13.10 32.07
CA ASP A 98 0.13 -12.30 32.88
C ASP A 98 -1.32 -12.57 32.42
N GLY A 99 -1.98 -13.54 33.09
CA GLY A 99 -3.25 -14.15 32.69
C GLY A 99 -4.43 -13.19 32.42
N ASN A 100 -4.28 -11.90 32.75
CA ASN A 100 -5.32 -10.87 32.68
C ASN A 100 -5.37 -10.07 31.36
N GLN A 101 -4.43 -10.25 30.44
CA GLN A 101 -4.39 -9.54 29.15
C GLN A 101 -4.84 -10.44 27.99
N LEU A 102 -5.64 -9.87 27.07
CA LEU A 102 -5.99 -10.48 25.79
C LEU A 102 -4.80 -10.43 24.81
N THR A 103 -4.50 -11.53 24.14
CA THR A 103 -3.36 -11.69 23.21
C THR A 103 -3.84 -12.19 21.85
N LEU A 104 -3.03 -12.04 20.79
CA LEU A 104 -3.39 -12.55 19.45
C LEU A 104 -3.54 -14.08 19.45
N THR A 105 -2.80 -14.80 20.28
CA THR A 105 -2.96 -16.25 20.45
C THR A 105 -4.33 -16.60 21.08
N LYS A 106 -4.81 -15.83 22.05
CA LYS A 106 -6.16 -16.01 22.63
C LYS A 106 -7.26 -15.65 21.63
N ILE A 107 -7.07 -14.58 20.85
CA ILE A 107 -7.96 -14.22 19.74
C ILE A 107 -8.03 -15.38 18.74
N TYR A 108 -6.88 -15.85 18.26
CA TYR A 108 -6.81 -16.92 17.28
C TYR A 108 -7.48 -18.20 17.78
N ARG A 109 -7.27 -18.58 19.04
CA ARG A 109 -7.94 -19.74 19.65
C ARG A 109 -9.45 -19.59 19.71
N LYS A 110 -9.98 -18.37 19.83
CA LYS A 110 -11.42 -18.11 19.76
C LYS A 110 -11.96 -18.10 18.34
N LEU A 111 -11.19 -17.61 17.38
CA LEU A 111 -11.51 -17.70 15.96
C LEU A 111 -11.48 -19.15 15.45
N ASN A 112 -10.64 -19.98 16.06
CA ASN A 112 -10.41 -21.36 15.67
C ASN A 112 -11.03 -22.29 16.71
N GLU A 113 -12.31 -22.62 16.53
CA GLU A 113 -13.12 -23.46 17.45
C GLU A 113 -12.45 -24.79 17.82
N ALA A 114 -11.53 -25.28 16.99
CA ALA A 114 -10.70 -26.46 17.25
C ALA A 114 -9.69 -26.31 18.41
N GLY A 115 -9.51 -25.11 18.98
CA GLY A 115 -8.62 -24.86 20.11
C GLY A 115 -7.12 -24.93 19.80
N GLU A 116 -6.74 -25.14 18.53
CA GLU A 116 -5.35 -25.12 18.10
C GLU A 116 -4.78 -23.69 18.24
N GLY A 117 -3.64 -23.58 18.92
CA GLY A 117 -2.92 -22.32 19.10
C GLY A 117 -2.23 -21.85 17.81
N LEU A 118 -1.74 -20.62 17.85
CA LEU A 118 -1.01 -19.94 16.77
C LEU A 118 0.42 -20.49 16.61
N LYS A 119 0.58 -21.80 16.40
CA LYS A 119 1.88 -22.49 16.54
C LYS A 119 2.86 -22.09 15.45
N SER A 120 2.40 -21.88 14.21
CA SER A 120 3.29 -21.62 13.08
C SER A 120 3.83 -20.18 13.15
N LEU A 121 2.96 -19.20 13.42
CA LEU A 121 3.37 -17.80 13.61
C LEU A 121 4.08 -17.52 14.95
N CYS A 122 4.04 -18.44 15.92
CA CYS A 122 4.86 -18.32 17.14
C CYS A 122 6.27 -18.92 16.99
N ASP A 123 6.64 -19.50 15.84
CA ASP A 123 7.95 -20.13 15.69
C ASP A 123 9.08 -19.10 15.82
N ASN A 124 9.97 -19.35 16.78
CA ASN A 124 11.14 -18.51 17.01
C ASN A 124 12.13 -18.53 15.83
N LYS A 125 12.00 -19.51 14.92
CA LYS A 125 12.78 -19.62 13.69
C LYS A 125 12.38 -18.66 12.57
N LEU A 126 11.22 -18.00 12.68
CA LEU A 126 10.71 -17.12 11.62
C LEU A 126 10.95 -15.64 11.94
N HIS A 127 11.47 -14.89 10.98
CA HIS A 127 11.35 -13.43 10.96
C HIS A 127 10.15 -13.02 10.10
N PHE A 128 9.41 -12.00 10.47
CA PHE A 128 8.25 -11.55 9.69
C PHE A 128 8.57 -10.33 8.85
N GLU A 129 8.15 -10.36 7.59
CA GLU A 129 8.12 -9.20 6.69
C GLU A 129 6.70 -9.00 6.17
N ILE A 130 6.01 -7.94 6.63
CA ILE A 130 4.71 -7.60 6.08
C ILE A 130 4.92 -6.96 4.71
N LEU A 131 4.23 -7.49 3.72
CA LEU A 131 4.20 -7.03 2.34
C LEU A 131 2.81 -6.54 1.96
N THR A 132 2.69 -5.40 1.28
CA THR A 132 1.39 -4.89 0.79
C THR A 132 1.09 -5.26 -0.64
N ASP A 133 2.05 -5.82 -1.36
CA ASP A 133 2.02 -6.06 -2.82
C ASP A 133 1.72 -7.52 -3.18
N ARG A 134 1.33 -8.34 -2.20
CA ARG A 134 1.02 -9.75 -2.40
C ARG A 134 -0.29 -10.13 -1.73
N TYR A 135 -0.87 -11.21 -2.24
CA TYR A 135 -2.01 -11.89 -1.66
C TYR A 135 -1.67 -13.29 -1.15
N SER A 136 -0.40 -13.69 -1.13
CA SER A 136 0.06 -15.02 -0.68
C SER A 136 1.24 -14.89 0.29
N ALA A 137 1.28 -15.78 1.28
CA ALA A 137 2.39 -15.84 2.22
C ALA A 137 3.50 -16.73 1.65
N CYS A 138 4.75 -16.36 1.89
CA CYS A 138 5.91 -17.13 1.44
C CYS A 138 6.95 -17.20 2.55
N VAL A 139 7.39 -18.40 2.90
CA VAL A 139 8.56 -18.60 3.76
C VAL A 139 9.77 -18.91 2.90
N LYS A 140 10.82 -18.09 3.03
CA LYS A 140 12.11 -18.33 2.40
C LYS A 140 13.16 -18.66 3.46
N PRO A 141 13.90 -19.77 3.31
CA PRO A 141 15.04 -20.04 4.19
C PRO A 141 16.12 -19.00 3.96
N ILE A 142 16.77 -18.57 5.04
CA ILE A 142 17.98 -17.76 4.96
C ILE A 142 19.13 -18.72 4.63
N SER A 143 19.89 -18.45 3.57
CA SER A 143 21.05 -19.29 3.26
C SER A 143 22.06 -19.23 4.40
N PRO A 144 22.77 -20.32 4.70
CA PRO A 144 23.80 -20.32 5.75
C PRO A 144 24.84 -19.22 5.56
N ASP A 145 25.20 -18.93 4.31
CA ASP A 145 26.19 -17.91 3.94
C ASP A 145 25.68 -16.48 4.21
N ASN A 146 24.36 -16.25 4.21
CA ASN A 146 23.76 -14.94 4.45
C ASN A 146 23.21 -14.79 5.87
N LEU A 147 23.23 -15.86 6.68
CA LEU A 147 22.65 -15.86 8.03
C LEU A 147 23.44 -14.95 8.98
N ASP A 148 24.77 -15.04 8.95
CA ASP A 148 25.62 -14.18 9.77
C ASP A 148 25.49 -12.71 9.37
N GLU A 149 25.40 -12.42 8.08
CA GLU A 149 25.15 -11.07 7.57
C GLU A 149 23.80 -10.53 8.05
N PHE A 150 22.72 -11.32 7.90
CA PHE A 150 21.40 -10.98 8.42
C PHE A 150 21.41 -10.71 9.93
N ILE A 151 22.03 -11.59 10.72
CA ILE A 151 22.10 -11.44 12.18
C ILE A 151 22.86 -10.16 12.56
N GLN A 152 23.98 -9.86 11.90
CA GLN A 152 24.76 -8.64 12.17
C GLN A 152 24.00 -7.38 11.76
N ASP A 153 23.34 -7.40 10.60
CA ASP A 153 22.51 -6.30 10.11
C ASP A 153 21.41 -5.97 11.13
N VAL A 154 20.65 -6.98 11.56
CA VAL A 154 19.58 -6.81 12.55
C VAL A 154 20.12 -6.35 13.92
N LYS A 155 21.26 -6.87 14.37
CA LYS A 155 21.87 -6.54 15.66
C LYS A 155 22.17 -5.05 15.80
N GLY A 156 22.51 -4.38 14.70
CA GLY A 156 22.76 -2.94 14.67
C GLY A 156 21.54 -2.08 14.99
N TYR A 157 20.34 -2.67 14.95
CA TYR A 157 19.08 -1.91 14.91
C TYR A 157 18.08 -2.25 16.02
N ILE A 158 18.31 -3.32 16.79
CA ILE A 158 17.36 -3.77 17.80
C ILE A 158 17.97 -3.74 19.20
N ALA A 159 17.11 -3.61 20.22
CA ALA A 159 17.55 -3.65 21.61
C ALA A 159 18.19 -5.01 21.93
N GLN A 160 19.23 -5.01 22.77
CA GLN A 160 19.92 -6.24 23.17
C GLN A 160 18.97 -7.27 23.82
N SER A 161 17.94 -6.81 24.53
CA SER A 161 16.89 -7.67 25.11
C SER A 161 16.07 -8.43 24.06
N ASP A 162 15.98 -7.89 22.85
CA ASP A 162 15.19 -8.45 21.75
C ASP A 162 16.04 -9.34 20.83
N PHE A 163 17.36 -9.25 20.96
CA PHE A 163 18.32 -9.98 20.12
C PHE A 163 18.21 -11.50 20.25
N HIS A 164 17.79 -12.00 21.42
CA HIS A 164 17.56 -13.43 21.64
C HIS A 164 16.50 -14.03 20.69
N HIS A 165 15.57 -13.21 20.19
CA HIS A 165 14.59 -13.67 19.20
C HIS A 165 15.17 -13.82 17.79
N ILE A 166 16.27 -13.13 17.48
CA ILE A 166 16.90 -13.12 16.16
C ILE A 166 17.96 -14.21 16.03
N GLN A 167 18.63 -14.58 17.13
CA GLN A 167 19.67 -15.63 17.15
C GLN A 167 19.20 -16.99 16.65
N ASN A 168 17.89 -17.27 16.70
CA ASN A 168 17.31 -18.54 16.30
C ASN A 168 16.59 -18.48 14.94
N VAL A 169 16.59 -17.32 14.28
CA VAL A 169 15.93 -17.14 12.98
C VAL A 169 16.69 -17.94 11.92
N THR A 170 15.94 -18.72 11.13
CA THR A 170 16.47 -19.50 10.01
C THR A 170 15.71 -19.25 8.71
N SER A 171 14.55 -18.59 8.79
CA SER A 171 13.73 -18.25 7.63
C SER A 171 13.04 -16.90 7.80
N ILE A 172 12.73 -16.26 6.67
CA ILE A 172 11.89 -15.06 6.60
C ILE A 172 10.52 -15.48 6.06
N ALA A 173 9.48 -15.16 6.81
CA ALA A 173 8.09 -15.30 6.40
C ALA A 173 7.58 -13.94 5.90
N TYR A 174 7.36 -13.86 4.59
CA TYR A 174 6.72 -12.76 3.90
C TYR A 174 5.21 -12.92 4.02
N LEU A 175 4.57 -12.01 4.75
CA LEU A 175 3.16 -12.10 5.10
C LEU A 175 2.39 -10.97 4.41
N PRO A 176 1.34 -11.28 3.63
CA PRO A 176 0.63 -10.26 2.87
C PRO A 176 -0.32 -9.47 3.77
N TYR A 177 -0.37 -8.15 3.65
CA TYR A 177 -1.40 -7.31 4.22
C TYR A 177 -2.22 -6.70 3.08
N PRO A 178 -3.17 -7.49 2.50
CA PRO A 178 -3.97 -7.03 1.38
C PRO A 178 -4.87 -5.85 1.79
N PRO A 179 -5.46 -5.11 0.85
CA PRO A 179 -6.46 -4.11 1.20
C PRO A 179 -7.71 -4.79 1.74
N ARG A 180 -8.40 -4.09 2.62
CA ARG A 180 -9.74 -4.50 3.03
C ARG A 180 -10.71 -4.37 1.83
N PRO A 181 -11.44 -5.43 1.44
CA PRO A 181 -12.38 -5.39 0.32
C PRO A 181 -13.54 -4.39 0.51
N ALA A 182 -14.05 -3.89 -0.62
CA ALA A 182 -15.34 -3.22 -0.73
C ALA A 182 -16.48 -4.25 -0.65
N PHE A 183 -17.15 -4.38 0.51
CA PHE A 183 -18.39 -5.15 0.62
C PHE A 183 -19.58 -4.20 0.57
N ASP A 184 -20.55 -4.43 -0.31
CA ASP A 184 -21.74 -3.58 -0.43
C ASP A 184 -22.57 -3.65 0.87
N ASN A 185 -22.45 -2.62 1.71
CA ASN A 185 -23.34 -2.27 2.84
C ASN A 185 -23.52 -3.28 3.99
N ASN A 186 -22.88 -4.43 3.96
CA ASN A 186 -22.90 -5.37 5.07
C ASN A 186 -21.58 -5.31 5.82
N LYS A 187 -21.65 -5.24 7.16
CA LYS A 187 -20.51 -5.52 8.04
C LYS A 187 -20.09 -6.97 7.74
N PRO A 188 -19.01 -7.20 6.98
CA PRO A 188 -18.72 -8.55 6.55
C PRO A 188 -18.31 -9.37 7.76
N THR A 189 -18.77 -10.61 7.83
CA THR A 189 -18.36 -11.53 8.89
C THR A 189 -16.88 -11.85 8.74
N ILE A 190 -16.26 -12.34 9.81
CA ILE A 190 -14.86 -12.78 9.75
C ILE A 190 -14.68 -13.90 8.71
N GLU A 191 -15.68 -14.76 8.55
CA GLU A 191 -15.69 -15.85 7.57
C GLU A 191 -15.77 -15.34 6.13
N GLU A 192 -16.60 -14.33 5.86
CA GLU A 192 -16.70 -13.69 4.54
C GLU A 192 -15.39 -13.00 4.15
N LEU A 193 -14.76 -12.30 5.11
CA LEU A 193 -13.46 -11.67 4.92
C LEU A 193 -12.37 -12.71 4.67
N GLN A 194 -12.33 -13.78 5.46
CA GLN A 194 -11.34 -14.84 5.30
C GLN A 194 -11.46 -15.50 3.92
N LYS A 195 -12.68 -15.87 3.53
CA LYS A 195 -12.96 -16.47 2.22
C LYS A 195 -12.53 -15.55 1.08
N TRP A 196 -12.79 -14.25 1.19
CA TRP A 196 -12.35 -13.29 0.18
C TRP A 196 -10.83 -13.22 0.05
N ILE A 197 -10.08 -13.19 1.17
CA ILE A 197 -8.61 -13.16 1.13
C ILE A 197 -8.08 -14.45 0.50
N GLU A 198 -8.67 -15.60 0.84
CA GLU A 198 -8.31 -16.91 0.26
C GLU A 198 -8.57 -16.94 -1.26
N GLU A 199 -9.74 -16.48 -1.71
CA GLU A 199 -10.07 -16.41 -3.15
C GLU A 199 -9.08 -15.52 -3.92
N LYS A 200 -8.67 -14.38 -3.37
CA LYS A 200 -7.68 -13.50 -4.00
C LYS A 200 -6.30 -14.12 -4.06
N SER A 201 -5.89 -14.83 -3.02
CA SER A 201 -4.60 -15.54 -2.99
C SER A 201 -4.48 -16.63 -4.06
N CYS A 202 -5.61 -17.21 -4.50
CA CYS A 202 -5.64 -18.29 -5.50
C CYS A 202 -5.74 -17.78 -6.95
N GLN A 203 -6.21 -16.54 -7.16
CA GLN A 203 -6.49 -15.99 -8.49
C GLN A 203 -5.27 -15.34 -9.15
N GLU A 204 -4.31 -14.86 -8.35
CA GLU A 204 -3.11 -14.23 -8.88
C GLU A 204 -1.99 -15.27 -8.99
N LYS A 205 -1.59 -15.60 -10.23
CA LYS A 205 -0.24 -16.11 -10.44
C LYS A 205 0.69 -14.99 -10.00
N GLU A 206 1.38 -15.17 -8.87
CA GLU A 206 2.39 -14.22 -8.42
C GLU A 206 3.30 -13.89 -9.61
N PRO A 207 3.31 -12.67 -10.15
CA PRO A 207 4.40 -12.28 -11.03
C PRO A 207 5.67 -12.41 -10.20
N ASP A 208 6.74 -12.99 -10.76
CA ASP A 208 8.05 -13.00 -10.13
C ASP A 208 8.38 -11.56 -9.71
N PHE A 209 8.20 -11.26 -8.42
CA PHE A 209 8.47 -9.94 -7.90
C PHE A 209 9.97 -9.85 -7.69
N GLU A 210 10.64 -9.31 -8.70
CA GLU A 210 11.90 -8.63 -8.50
C GLU A 210 11.56 -7.18 -8.12
N PRO A 211 11.92 -6.71 -6.92
CA PRO A 211 11.78 -5.29 -6.60
C PRO A 211 12.55 -4.50 -7.66
N LYS A 212 11.83 -3.73 -8.49
CA LYS A 212 12.49 -2.86 -9.47
C LYS A 212 13.22 -1.77 -8.69
N GLU A 213 14.55 -1.79 -8.77
CA GLU A 213 15.38 -0.78 -8.14
C GLU A 213 14.99 0.60 -8.65
N PHE A 214 14.81 1.53 -7.72
CA PHE A 214 14.63 2.94 -8.08
C PHE A 214 15.85 3.44 -8.86
N PRO A 215 15.67 4.21 -9.95
CA PRO A 215 16.79 4.65 -10.78
C PRO A 215 17.87 5.36 -9.93
N ALA A 216 19.09 4.80 -9.93
CA ALA A 216 20.17 5.20 -9.03
C ALA A 216 20.56 6.68 -9.21
N GLU A 217 20.47 7.20 -10.43
CA GLU A 217 20.71 8.60 -10.77
C GLU A 217 19.70 9.57 -10.12
N LEU A 218 18.47 9.12 -9.90
CA LEU A 218 17.44 9.90 -9.21
C LEU A 218 17.62 9.83 -7.70
N LYS A 219 18.08 8.68 -7.19
CA LYS A 219 18.41 8.49 -5.77
C LYS A 219 19.56 9.38 -5.31
N ASN A 220 20.58 9.54 -6.15
CA ASN A 220 21.80 10.29 -5.81
C ASN A 220 21.66 11.82 -5.95
N ASN A 221 20.53 12.31 -6.45
CA ASN A 221 20.22 13.74 -6.54
C ASN A 221 19.12 14.10 -5.53
N ALA A 222 19.53 14.74 -4.43
CA ALA A 222 18.64 15.05 -3.30
C ALA A 222 17.40 15.87 -3.70
N ASP A 223 17.55 16.84 -4.62
CA ASP A 223 16.44 17.69 -5.06
C ASP A 223 15.46 16.91 -5.95
N HIS A 224 15.96 16.09 -6.86
CA HIS A 224 15.11 15.21 -7.68
C HIS A 224 14.37 14.19 -6.83
N PHE A 225 15.07 13.53 -5.91
CA PHE A 225 14.47 12.56 -5.01
C PHE A 225 13.37 13.19 -4.14
N SER A 226 13.62 14.38 -3.61
CA SER A 226 12.62 15.15 -2.83
C SER A 226 11.39 15.50 -3.66
N ASN A 227 11.55 15.94 -4.91
CA ASN A 227 10.44 16.26 -5.80
C ASN A 227 9.63 15.03 -6.20
N ILE A 228 10.30 13.91 -6.51
CA ILE A 228 9.63 12.64 -6.81
C ILE A 228 8.79 12.18 -5.63
N LYS A 229 9.40 12.16 -4.44
CA LYS A 229 8.70 11.85 -3.20
C LYS A 229 7.47 12.73 -2.99
N THR A 230 7.64 14.03 -3.18
CA THR A 230 6.56 14.99 -3.01
C THR A 230 5.43 14.74 -4.01
N ALA A 231 5.76 14.47 -5.28
CA ALA A 231 4.80 14.14 -6.32
C ALA A 231 4.00 12.88 -6.00
N PHE A 232 4.65 11.80 -5.57
CA PHE A 232 3.95 10.57 -5.19
C PHE A 232 2.98 10.81 -4.02
N ILE A 233 3.40 11.55 -2.98
CA ILE A 233 2.54 11.89 -1.84
C ILE A 233 1.33 12.71 -2.32
N GLU A 234 1.57 13.70 -3.17
CA GLU A 234 0.54 14.54 -3.76
C GLU A 234 -0.48 13.71 -4.57
N VAL A 235 0.00 12.77 -5.39
CA VAL A 235 -0.85 11.88 -6.20
C VAL A 235 -1.67 10.96 -5.31
N SER A 236 -1.07 10.25 -4.35
CA SER A 236 -1.79 9.34 -3.46
C SER A 236 -2.86 10.05 -2.65
N ARG A 237 -2.62 11.31 -2.28
CA ARG A 237 -3.59 12.17 -1.60
C ARG A 237 -4.77 12.54 -2.47
N LEU A 238 -4.54 12.88 -3.73
CA LEU A 238 -5.59 13.14 -4.71
C LEU A 238 -6.39 11.89 -5.04
N ILE A 239 -5.73 10.74 -5.15
CA ILE A 239 -6.40 9.43 -5.28
C ILE A 239 -7.30 9.17 -4.07
N ALA A 240 -6.83 9.40 -2.85
CA ALA A 240 -7.66 9.23 -1.66
C ALA A 240 -8.86 10.19 -1.63
N TRP A 241 -8.69 11.45 -2.05
CA TRP A 241 -9.81 12.37 -2.22
C TRP A 241 -10.86 11.84 -3.21
N SER A 242 -10.43 11.18 -4.28
CA SER A 242 -11.34 10.61 -5.29
C SER A 242 -12.26 9.52 -4.70
N TRP A 243 -11.90 8.91 -3.59
CA TRP A 243 -12.71 7.90 -2.93
C TRP A 243 -13.75 8.44 -1.96
N ILE A 244 -13.73 9.73 -1.67
CA ILE A 244 -14.65 10.34 -0.72
C ILE A 244 -15.88 10.83 -1.46
N GLU A 245 -17.05 10.36 -1.03
CA GLU A 245 -18.34 10.71 -1.62
C GLU A 245 -18.79 12.12 -1.23
N GLU A 246 -18.47 12.54 0.00
CA GLU A 246 -18.75 13.88 0.47
C GLU A 246 -17.93 14.93 -0.28
N SER A 247 -18.48 16.13 -0.34
CA SER A 247 -17.84 17.28 -0.96
C SER A 247 -17.05 18.00 0.12
N ILE A 248 -15.80 18.34 -0.19
CA ILE A 248 -14.90 19.02 0.76
C ILE A 248 -15.31 20.48 0.99
N TYR A 249 -16.21 21.01 0.17
CA TYR A 249 -16.72 22.37 0.29
C TYR A 249 -18.03 22.41 1.08
N PRO A 250 -18.22 23.43 1.95
CA PRO A 250 -19.40 23.55 2.78
C PRO A 250 -20.68 23.77 1.96
N GLN A 251 -21.84 23.41 2.53
CA GLN A 251 -23.16 23.44 1.85
C GLN A 251 -23.55 24.80 1.26
N ASN A 252 -22.99 25.90 1.78
CA ASN A 252 -23.22 27.25 1.27
C ASN A 252 -22.40 27.58 0.00
N GLU A 253 -21.43 26.75 -0.40
CA GLU A 253 -20.58 26.93 -1.59
C GLU A 253 -21.05 26.07 -2.78
N ASN A 254 -22.34 26.15 -3.13
CA ASN A 254 -22.99 25.29 -4.13
C ASN A 254 -22.27 25.20 -5.49
N GLU A 255 -21.75 26.32 -6.01
CA GLU A 255 -21.04 26.34 -7.30
C GLU A 255 -19.76 25.48 -7.25
N LYS A 256 -18.96 25.63 -6.18
CA LYS A 256 -17.73 24.84 -5.99
C LYS A 256 -18.03 23.38 -5.73
N ARG A 257 -19.10 23.06 -5.00
CA ARG A 257 -19.54 21.66 -4.82
C ARG A 257 -19.92 20.99 -6.13
N SER A 258 -20.59 21.74 -7.02
CA SER A 258 -20.92 21.25 -8.37
C SER A 258 -19.65 21.01 -9.20
N GLN A 259 -18.73 21.97 -9.22
CA GLN A 259 -17.45 21.86 -9.93
C GLN A 259 -16.57 20.74 -9.35
N GLU A 260 -16.54 20.56 -8.02
CA GLU A 260 -15.83 19.46 -7.38
C GLU A 260 -16.38 18.11 -7.83
N LYS A 261 -17.71 17.95 -7.85
CA LYS A 261 -18.34 16.71 -8.27
C LYS A 261 -17.98 16.37 -9.72
N GLU A 262 -17.99 17.36 -10.61
CA GLU A 262 -17.63 17.18 -12.01
C GLU A 262 -16.16 16.81 -12.18
N LEU A 263 -15.24 17.54 -11.53
CA LEU A 263 -13.82 17.25 -11.52
C LEU A 263 -13.53 15.85 -10.96
N LYS A 264 -14.17 15.49 -9.84
CA LYS A 264 -13.99 14.21 -9.16
C LYS A 264 -14.44 13.06 -10.05
N ASN A 265 -15.63 13.16 -10.64
CA ASN A 265 -16.15 12.15 -11.56
C ASN A 265 -15.23 11.96 -12.78
N PHE A 266 -14.75 13.06 -13.36
CA PHE A 266 -13.84 12.99 -14.50
C PHE A 266 -12.48 12.37 -14.12
N PHE A 267 -11.94 12.75 -12.95
CA PHE A 267 -10.69 12.19 -12.45
C PHE A 267 -10.80 10.68 -12.23
N ILE A 268 -11.83 10.21 -11.51
CA ILE A 268 -12.09 8.79 -11.29
C ILE A 268 -12.23 8.04 -12.61
N LYS A 269 -13.02 8.59 -13.56
CA LYS A 269 -13.20 8.01 -14.89
C LYS A 269 -11.87 7.87 -15.61
N SER A 270 -11.04 8.92 -15.63
CA SER A 270 -9.74 8.91 -16.31
C SER A 270 -8.79 7.85 -15.76
N LEU A 271 -8.76 7.68 -14.43
CA LEU A 271 -7.95 6.64 -13.78
C LEU A 271 -8.45 5.23 -14.14
N ASN A 272 -9.76 4.99 -14.03
CA ASN A 272 -10.38 3.70 -14.36
C ASN A 272 -10.24 3.33 -15.84
N ASP A 273 -10.41 4.30 -16.73
CA ASP A 273 -10.31 4.08 -18.18
C ASP A 273 -8.89 3.68 -18.59
N GLN A 274 -7.85 4.19 -17.93
CA GLN A 274 -6.47 3.77 -18.20
C GLN A 274 -6.18 2.38 -17.61
N VAL A 275 -6.67 2.09 -16.40
CA VAL A 275 -6.55 0.76 -15.77
C VAL A 275 -7.19 -0.33 -16.63
N ASN A 276 -8.42 -0.10 -17.09
CA ASN A 276 -9.17 -1.07 -17.87
C ASN A 276 -8.51 -1.35 -19.22
N ASP A 277 -8.02 -0.31 -19.90
CA ASP A 277 -7.32 -0.47 -21.17
C ASP A 277 -6.02 -1.24 -21.01
N ARG A 278 -5.26 -0.97 -19.95
CA ARG A 278 -4.02 -1.71 -19.66
C ARG A 278 -4.27 -3.22 -19.49
N LYS A 279 -5.41 -3.61 -18.92
CA LYS A 279 -5.79 -5.03 -18.75
C LYS A 279 -6.19 -5.68 -20.07
N GLN A 280 -6.80 -4.93 -20.97
CA GLN A 280 -7.38 -5.45 -22.21
C GLN A 280 -6.41 -5.37 -23.40
N ASN A 281 -5.47 -4.42 -23.37
CA ASN A 281 -4.62 -4.05 -24.49
C ASN A 281 -3.13 -4.04 -24.12
N ASN A 282 -2.27 -4.00 -25.14
CA ASN A 282 -0.84 -3.74 -24.95
C ASN A 282 -0.64 -2.31 -24.41
N PRO A 283 0.18 -2.07 -23.37
CA PRO A 283 0.42 -0.72 -22.81
C PRO A 283 0.88 0.32 -23.85
N GLU A 284 1.47 -0.09 -24.97
CA GLU A 284 1.96 0.78 -26.05
C GLU A 284 0.88 1.12 -27.11
N THR A 285 -0.32 1.53 -26.69
CA THR A 285 -1.39 1.95 -27.63
C THR A 285 -1.57 3.46 -27.66
N GLU A 286 -2.04 3.98 -28.79
CA GLU A 286 -2.38 5.39 -28.96
C GLU A 286 -3.33 5.91 -27.88
N GLU A 287 -4.35 5.12 -27.55
CA GLU A 287 -5.35 5.45 -26.54
C GLU A 287 -4.74 5.56 -25.13
N MET A 288 -3.81 4.66 -24.80
CA MET A 288 -3.07 4.70 -23.53
C MET A 288 -2.23 5.98 -23.40
N TYR A 289 -1.59 6.41 -24.48
CA TYR A 289 -0.81 7.65 -24.50
C TYR A 289 -1.69 8.88 -24.32
N LYS A 290 -2.85 8.95 -24.99
CA LYS A 290 -3.82 10.04 -24.81
C LYS A 290 -4.33 10.11 -23.38
N LYS A 291 -4.70 8.96 -22.79
CA LYS A 291 -5.15 8.88 -21.38
C LYS A 291 -4.08 9.34 -20.40
N SER A 292 -2.81 8.97 -20.64
CA SER A 292 -1.68 9.45 -19.82
C SER A 292 -1.55 10.97 -19.87
N ILE A 293 -1.67 11.57 -21.05
CA ILE A 293 -1.62 13.03 -21.23
C ILE A 293 -2.80 13.71 -20.53
N THR A 294 -4.01 13.15 -20.62
CA THR A 294 -5.18 13.67 -19.90
C THR A 294 -4.94 13.69 -18.39
N ILE A 295 -4.42 12.60 -17.80
CA ILE A 295 -4.08 12.54 -16.37
C ILE A 295 -3.01 13.57 -16.02
N LYS A 296 -2.00 13.73 -16.87
CA LYS A 296 -0.94 14.73 -16.69
C LYS A 296 -1.48 16.16 -16.72
N LYS A 297 -2.41 16.46 -17.64
CA LYS A 297 -3.11 17.76 -17.71
C LYS A 297 -3.91 18.02 -16.43
N LEU A 298 -4.59 17.01 -15.88
CA LEU A 298 -5.30 17.14 -14.60
C LEU A 298 -4.35 17.52 -13.46
N PHE A 299 -3.21 16.83 -13.32
CA PHE A 299 -2.22 17.12 -12.28
C PHE A 299 -1.59 18.52 -12.41
N LEU A 300 -1.40 18.99 -13.65
CA LEU A 300 -0.90 20.33 -13.95
C LEU A 300 -1.95 21.45 -13.82
N GLY A 301 -3.19 21.11 -13.42
CA GLY A 301 -4.30 22.06 -13.30
C GLY A 301 -4.75 22.63 -14.66
N LYS A 302 -4.57 21.88 -15.74
CA LYS A 302 -4.87 22.28 -17.12
C LYS A 302 -6.25 21.84 -17.59
N ASN A 303 -7.26 22.02 -16.75
CA ASN A 303 -8.66 21.71 -17.08
C ASN A 303 -9.13 22.38 -18.37
N SER A 304 -8.69 23.62 -18.64
CA SER A 304 -9.00 24.34 -19.88
C SER A 304 -8.50 23.66 -21.16
N GLU A 305 -7.57 22.71 -21.04
CA GLU A 305 -6.98 21.93 -22.14
C GLU A 305 -7.61 20.53 -22.26
N ILE A 306 -8.69 20.26 -21.51
CA ILE A 306 -9.47 19.02 -21.50
C ILE A 306 -10.91 19.37 -21.88
N ASP A 307 -11.41 18.84 -22.99
CA ASP A 307 -12.70 19.23 -23.57
C ASP A 307 -13.87 19.08 -22.58
N GLU A 308 -13.90 18.00 -21.80
CA GLU A 308 -14.94 17.71 -20.82
C GLU A 308 -14.85 18.55 -19.53
N LEU A 309 -13.75 19.29 -19.32
CA LEU A 309 -13.53 20.11 -18.13
C LEU A 309 -13.31 21.61 -18.45
N LYS A 310 -13.55 22.04 -19.69
CA LYS A 310 -13.32 23.44 -20.12
C LYS A 310 -14.03 24.47 -19.24
N ASP A 311 -15.21 24.15 -18.75
CA ASP A 311 -16.02 25.05 -17.90
C ASP A 311 -15.75 24.86 -16.39
N VAL A 312 -14.98 23.84 -16.01
CA VAL A 312 -14.64 23.53 -14.61
C VAL A 312 -13.41 24.32 -14.18
N LYS A 313 -13.64 25.46 -13.53
CA LYS A 313 -12.58 26.35 -13.02
C LYS A 313 -11.79 25.75 -11.86
N LEU A 314 -12.42 24.91 -11.06
CA LEU A 314 -11.79 24.24 -9.92
C LEU A 314 -10.78 23.19 -10.39
N THR A 315 -9.53 23.27 -9.91
CA THR A 315 -8.45 22.34 -10.28
C THR A 315 -8.07 21.37 -9.15
N LEU A 316 -7.31 20.31 -9.46
CA LEU A 316 -6.75 19.41 -8.44
C LEU A 316 -5.83 20.15 -7.45
N ASN A 317 -5.17 21.24 -7.88
CA ASN A 317 -4.39 22.09 -6.99
C ASN A 317 -5.28 22.82 -5.98
N ASP A 318 -6.45 23.29 -6.40
CA ASP A 318 -7.40 23.96 -5.51
C ASP A 318 -7.97 22.98 -4.47
N ILE A 319 -8.29 21.75 -4.90
CA ILE A 319 -8.65 20.64 -4.00
C ILE A 319 -7.55 20.40 -2.98
N TYR A 320 -6.30 20.23 -3.43
CA TYR A 320 -5.17 19.97 -2.56
C TYR A 320 -4.91 21.11 -1.57
N LYS A 321 -4.98 22.36 -2.03
CA LYS A 321 -4.90 23.56 -1.19
C LYS A 321 -5.96 23.58 -0.11
N HIS A 322 -7.20 23.28 -0.47
CA HIS A 322 -8.30 23.26 0.49
C HIS A 322 -8.03 22.23 1.60
N LEU A 323 -7.69 21.00 1.20
CA LEU A 323 -7.45 19.88 2.11
C LEU A 323 -6.25 20.07 3.03
N THR A 324 -5.19 20.71 2.54
CA THR A 324 -3.93 20.93 3.27
C THR A 324 -3.87 22.26 4.02
N LYS A 325 -4.97 23.03 4.05
CA LYS A 325 -5.04 24.38 4.63
C LYS A 325 -4.02 25.35 4.02
N GLY A 326 -3.96 25.37 2.69
CA GLY A 326 -3.24 26.39 1.91
C GLY A 326 -1.90 25.95 1.32
N LYS A 327 -1.52 24.66 1.38
CA LYS A 327 -0.32 24.19 0.67
C LYS A 327 -0.66 23.91 -0.79
N GLU A 328 0.20 24.35 -1.70
CA GLU A 328 0.03 24.05 -3.12
C GLU A 328 0.62 22.69 -3.47
N LEU A 329 0.21 22.15 -4.62
CA LEU A 329 0.96 21.09 -5.29
C LEU A 329 2.30 21.67 -5.74
N ILE A 330 3.39 21.18 -5.19
CA ILE A 330 4.75 21.67 -5.47
C ILE A 330 5.31 20.93 -6.68
N SER A 331 5.21 19.60 -6.69
CA SER A 331 5.86 18.79 -7.71
C SER A 331 4.92 18.55 -8.89
N LEU A 332 3.63 18.30 -8.63
CA LEU A 332 2.65 18.08 -9.70
C LEU A 332 2.34 19.34 -10.53
N ASN A 333 2.51 20.55 -9.99
CA ASN A 333 2.41 21.79 -10.79
C ASN A 333 3.71 22.16 -11.51
N ASN A 334 4.83 21.52 -11.19
CA ASN A 334 6.10 21.82 -11.84
C ASN A 334 6.14 21.16 -13.22
N LYS A 335 5.83 21.94 -14.25
CA LYS A 335 5.84 21.49 -15.66
C LYS A 335 7.16 20.83 -16.07
N VAL A 336 8.29 21.42 -15.69
CA VAL A 336 9.62 20.91 -16.06
C VAL A 336 9.84 19.54 -15.43
N PHE A 337 9.45 19.38 -14.17
CA PHE A 337 9.50 18.10 -13.47
C PHE A 337 8.54 17.08 -14.09
N MET A 338 7.26 17.41 -14.22
CA MET A 338 6.23 16.51 -14.74
C MET A 338 6.52 16.06 -16.18
N ASN A 339 7.15 16.91 -17.00
CA ASN A 339 7.54 16.57 -18.37
C ASN A 339 8.52 15.40 -18.47
N LYS A 340 9.25 15.06 -17.40
CA LYS A 340 10.12 13.89 -17.34
C LYS A 340 9.40 12.55 -17.23
N PHE A 341 8.11 12.57 -16.89
CA PHE A 341 7.35 11.35 -16.58
C PHE A 341 6.23 11.11 -17.59
N HIS A 342 6.12 9.87 -18.04
CA HIS A 342 4.91 9.30 -18.60
C HIS A 342 4.12 8.63 -17.47
N ILE A 343 2.81 8.84 -17.38
CA ILE A 343 2.01 8.35 -16.24
C ILE A 343 1.21 7.13 -16.67
N GLU A 344 1.33 6.05 -15.92
CA GLU A 344 0.53 4.85 -16.10
C GLU A 344 -0.14 4.46 -14.79
N ILE A 345 -1.47 4.39 -14.79
CA ILE A 345 -2.22 3.91 -13.64
C ILE A 345 -2.20 2.37 -13.62
N ILE A 346 -1.95 1.81 -12.44
CA ILE A 346 -1.96 0.38 -12.16
C ILE A 346 -2.89 0.06 -11.00
N ASP A 347 -3.59 -1.06 -11.05
CA ASP A 347 -4.49 -1.51 -9.98
C ASP A 347 -4.20 -2.94 -9.49
N ASP A 348 -3.18 -3.58 -10.06
CA ASP A 348 -2.65 -4.89 -9.67
C ASP A 348 -1.74 -4.80 -8.44
N ARG A 349 -1.43 -3.59 -7.97
CA ARG A 349 -0.50 -3.33 -6.86
C ARG A 349 -0.93 -2.13 -6.04
N PHE A 350 -0.47 -2.12 -4.79
CA PHE A 350 -0.78 -1.06 -3.82
C PHE A 350 0.23 0.06 -3.83
N HIS A 351 1.28 -0.01 -4.65
CA HIS A 351 2.34 0.99 -4.68
C HIS A 351 2.74 1.33 -6.12
N GLY A 352 3.08 2.59 -6.33
CA GLY A 352 3.68 3.01 -7.58
C GLY A 352 5.15 2.62 -7.69
N TYR A 353 5.74 2.81 -8.85
CA TYR A 353 7.19 2.71 -9.04
C TYR A 353 7.62 3.55 -10.24
N LEU A 354 8.90 3.91 -10.28
CA LEU A 354 9.50 4.58 -11.43
C LEU A 354 10.37 3.59 -12.20
N GLU A 355 10.24 3.62 -13.52
CA GLU A 355 11.08 2.86 -14.42
C GLU A 355 11.76 3.80 -15.41
N LYS A 356 13.07 3.65 -15.56
CA LYS A 356 13.81 4.39 -16.59
C LYS A 356 13.47 3.82 -17.96
N ILE A 357 13.16 4.71 -18.90
CA ILE A 357 12.97 4.32 -20.29
C ILE A 357 14.37 4.06 -20.89
N LYS A 358 14.62 2.82 -21.31
CA LYS A 358 15.94 2.41 -21.83
C LYS A 358 16.27 3.07 -23.18
N ASP A 359 15.26 3.25 -24.02
CA ASP A 359 15.36 3.94 -25.32
C ASP A 359 14.33 5.08 -25.37
N CYS A 360 14.69 6.22 -24.78
CA CYS A 360 13.80 7.38 -24.71
C CYS A 360 13.43 7.91 -26.10
N ASP A 361 14.30 7.76 -27.10
CA ASP A 361 14.05 8.30 -28.44
C ASP A 361 13.06 7.43 -29.23
N ASP A 362 13.15 6.10 -29.12
CA ASP A 362 12.13 5.20 -29.69
C ASP A 362 10.76 5.40 -29.01
N PHE A 363 10.74 5.45 -27.66
CA PHE A 363 9.52 5.70 -26.91
C PHE A 363 8.90 7.05 -27.31
N ARG A 364 9.67 8.13 -27.30
CA ARG A 364 9.21 9.47 -27.70
C ARG A 364 8.65 9.44 -29.12
N THR A 365 9.35 8.80 -30.06
CA THR A 365 8.91 8.70 -31.46
C THR A 365 7.58 7.97 -31.58
N LYS A 366 7.35 6.91 -30.81
CA LYS A 366 6.07 6.19 -30.79
C LYS A 366 4.96 7.06 -30.22
N VAL A 367 5.20 7.69 -29.07
CA VAL A 367 4.20 8.54 -28.41
C VAL A 367 3.83 9.74 -29.27
N GLU A 368 4.82 10.46 -29.81
CA GLU A 368 4.61 11.65 -30.64
C GLU A 368 3.79 11.38 -31.91
N LYS A 369 3.83 10.15 -32.44
CA LYS A 369 3.02 9.75 -33.59
C LYS A 369 1.55 9.51 -33.24
N CYS A 370 1.26 9.28 -31.97
CA CYS A 370 -0.06 8.88 -31.48
C CYS A 370 -0.84 10.03 -30.83
N ILE A 371 -0.23 11.20 -30.65
CA ILE A 371 -0.83 12.30 -29.88
C ILE A 371 -1.03 13.54 -30.76
N ASP A 372 -1.95 14.40 -30.35
CA ASP A 372 -2.20 15.63 -31.08
C ASP A 372 -0.97 16.55 -31.08
N PRO A 373 -0.72 17.31 -32.16
CA PRO A 373 0.42 18.22 -32.24
C PRO A 373 0.51 19.23 -31.08
N GLN A 374 -0.64 19.64 -30.53
CA GLN A 374 -0.73 20.56 -29.38
C GLN A 374 -0.25 19.95 -28.05
N ASP A 375 -0.18 18.62 -27.97
CA ASP A 375 0.17 17.88 -26.76
C ASP A 375 1.62 17.41 -26.74
N LYS A 376 2.40 17.67 -27.80
CA LYS A 376 3.82 17.28 -27.90
C LYS A 376 4.66 17.76 -26.72
N GLN A 377 4.40 18.96 -26.22
CA GLN A 377 5.07 19.54 -25.05
C GLN A 377 5.00 18.64 -23.79
N TYR A 378 4.03 17.73 -23.70
CA TYR A 378 3.87 16.81 -22.56
C TYR A 378 4.74 15.56 -22.67
N VAL A 379 5.35 15.28 -23.83
CA VAL A 379 6.10 14.04 -24.09
C VAL A 379 7.54 14.28 -24.57
N GLU A 380 7.86 15.52 -24.98
CA GLU A 380 9.18 15.92 -25.50
C GLU A 380 10.36 15.54 -24.60
N ASN A 381 10.20 15.57 -23.27
CA ASN A 381 11.30 15.36 -22.33
C ASN A 381 11.11 14.13 -21.43
N VAL A 382 10.29 13.16 -21.86
CA VAL A 382 10.04 11.96 -21.05
C VAL A 382 11.30 11.11 -20.95
N GLU A 383 11.67 10.79 -19.71
CA GLU A 383 12.81 9.96 -19.35
C GLU A 383 12.37 8.71 -18.54
N TYR A 384 11.21 8.78 -17.90
CA TYR A 384 10.73 7.76 -16.96
C TYR A 384 9.26 7.40 -17.20
N LEU A 385 8.94 6.12 -17.01
CA LEU A 385 7.58 5.65 -16.76
C LEU A 385 7.30 5.76 -15.27
N ASN A 386 6.22 6.46 -14.92
CA ASN A 386 5.71 6.59 -13.58
C ASN A 386 4.45 5.75 -13.43
N TYR A 387 4.60 4.59 -12.83
CA TYR A 387 3.48 3.74 -12.47
C TYR A 387 2.86 4.26 -11.18
N VAL A 388 1.62 4.69 -11.26
CA VAL A 388 0.84 5.24 -10.14
C VAL A 388 -0.17 4.19 -9.72
N ALA A 389 -0.10 3.75 -8.47
CA ALA A 389 -1.07 2.81 -7.95
C ALA A 389 -2.43 3.47 -7.69
N TYR A 390 -3.47 2.92 -8.30
CA TYR A 390 -4.88 3.17 -8.06
C TYR A 390 -5.58 1.85 -7.68
N PRO A 391 -5.26 1.28 -6.51
CA PRO A 391 -5.89 0.07 -6.03
C PRO A 391 -7.38 0.29 -5.79
N PRO A 392 -8.17 -0.79 -5.69
CA PRO A 392 -9.58 -0.71 -5.33
C PRO A 392 -9.78 0.09 -4.03
N ARG A 393 -10.79 0.98 -4.02
CA ARG A 393 -11.23 1.70 -2.81
C ARG A 393 -11.53 0.67 -1.71
N PRO A 394 -10.87 0.73 -0.53
CA PRO A 394 -11.32 -0.10 0.58
C PRO A 394 -12.65 0.40 1.12
N HIS A 395 -13.54 -0.52 1.52
CA HIS A 395 -14.72 -0.14 2.30
C HIS A 395 -14.25 0.34 3.67
N CYS A 396 -14.09 1.65 3.82
CA CYS A 396 -14.42 2.25 5.10
C CYS A 396 -15.94 2.14 5.22
N SER A 397 -16.42 1.55 6.32
CA SER A 397 -17.86 1.40 6.59
C SER A 397 -18.62 2.72 6.41
N HIS A 398 -19.96 2.70 6.35
CA HIS A 398 -20.85 3.89 6.33
C HIS A 398 -20.56 5.02 7.33
N ALA A 399 -19.58 4.87 8.22
CA ALA A 399 -18.80 6.01 8.69
C ALA A 399 -18.02 6.63 7.52
N THR A 400 -18.73 7.42 6.70
CA THR A 400 -18.15 8.31 5.70
C THR A 400 -16.93 8.99 6.30
N PHE A 401 -15.77 8.91 5.64
CA PHE A 401 -14.65 9.79 5.96
C PHE A 401 -15.21 11.21 5.98
N LYS A 402 -15.25 11.83 7.17
CA LYS A 402 -15.64 13.22 7.26
C LYS A 402 -14.50 14.06 6.73
N ASP A 403 -14.79 15.25 6.24
CA ASP A 403 -13.78 16.20 5.76
C ASP A 403 -12.64 16.41 6.78
N ASP A 404 -12.95 16.33 8.07
CA ASP A 404 -11.97 16.40 9.15
C ASP A 404 -11.00 15.21 9.15
N ASP A 405 -11.47 13.98 8.92
CA ASP A 405 -10.62 12.78 8.86
C ASP A 405 -9.68 12.83 7.65
N LEU A 406 -10.19 13.22 6.49
CA LEU A 406 -9.37 13.49 5.30
C LEU A 406 -8.39 14.64 5.54
N SER A 407 -8.83 15.76 6.14
CA SER A 407 -7.98 16.92 6.39
C SER A 407 -6.89 16.62 7.43
N ASN A 408 -7.16 15.81 8.44
CA ASN A 408 -6.17 15.37 9.44
C ASN A 408 -5.17 14.41 8.82
N TRP A 409 -5.65 13.48 8.00
CA TRP A 409 -4.83 12.57 7.20
C TRP A 409 -3.92 13.31 6.19
N MET A 410 -4.45 14.28 5.45
CA MET A 410 -3.70 15.15 4.52
C MET A 410 -2.61 15.99 5.21
N LYS A 411 -2.73 16.21 6.52
CA LYS A 411 -1.74 16.92 7.34
C LYS A 411 -0.74 16.01 8.06
N ASN A 412 -0.83 14.69 7.88
CA ASN A 412 -0.12 13.70 8.69
C ASN A 412 -0.37 13.89 10.21
N GLN A 413 -1.56 14.36 10.59
CA GLN A 413 -1.95 14.55 11.98
C GLN A 413 -2.89 13.41 12.40
N THR A 414 -2.43 12.53 13.29
CA THR A 414 -3.31 11.60 13.99
C THR A 414 -4.12 12.40 15.01
N THR A 415 -5.39 12.70 14.73
CA THR A 415 -6.28 13.19 15.78
C THR A 415 -6.51 12.06 16.77
N GLY A 416 -6.01 12.22 18.00
CA GLY A 416 -6.19 11.26 19.10
C GLY A 416 -7.64 11.10 19.59
N LYS A 417 -8.64 11.22 18.71
CA LYS A 417 -10.07 11.11 19.03
C LYS A 417 -10.90 10.30 18.02
N SER A 418 -10.34 9.86 16.89
CA SER A 418 -10.95 8.83 16.03
C SER A 418 -9.89 7.78 15.72
N ASN A 419 -10.18 6.52 16.07
CA ASN A 419 -9.33 5.37 15.79
C ASN A 419 -9.49 4.87 14.35
N ASP A 420 -10.14 5.65 13.48
CA ASP A 420 -10.38 5.32 12.07
C ASP A 420 -9.15 5.71 11.21
N SER A 421 -7.95 5.35 11.65
CA SER A 421 -6.71 5.43 10.87
C SER A 421 -6.46 4.16 10.05
N ASP A 422 -7.51 3.40 9.74
CA ASP A 422 -7.46 2.10 9.05
C ASP A 422 -6.90 2.18 7.62
N TYR A 423 -6.66 3.39 7.12
CA TYR A 423 -6.33 3.62 5.73
C TYR A 423 -4.86 4.04 5.50
N LEU A 424 -4.05 3.08 5.07
CA LEU A 424 -2.82 3.36 4.34
C LEU A 424 -3.18 3.70 2.88
N PRO A 425 -2.74 4.84 2.32
CA PRO A 425 -2.91 5.15 0.90
C PRO A 425 -2.37 4.04 -0.01
N PRO A 426 -2.67 4.07 -1.33
CA PRO A 426 -1.76 3.48 -2.31
C PRO A 426 -0.40 4.10 -2.02
N SER A 427 0.52 3.26 -1.58
CA SER A 427 1.76 3.64 -0.93
C SER A 427 2.54 4.62 -1.80
N ALA A 428 2.54 5.88 -1.37
CA ALA A 428 3.55 6.88 -1.69
C ALA A 428 4.44 7.09 -0.47
N TYR A 429 5.04 6.02 0.04
CA TYR A 429 6.01 6.17 1.13
C TYR A 429 7.44 6.13 0.59
N PHE A 430 8.07 7.30 0.66
CA PHE A 430 9.51 7.47 0.70
C PHE A 430 9.86 7.89 2.13
N ALA A 431 10.83 7.26 2.78
CA ALA A 431 11.23 7.69 4.13
C ALA A 431 11.70 9.15 4.14
N ILE A 432 11.32 9.87 5.19
CA ILE A 432 11.99 11.10 5.61
C ILE A 432 13.23 10.61 6.35
N GLY A 433 14.41 10.79 5.77
CA GLY A 433 15.65 10.63 6.51
C GLY A 433 15.61 11.57 7.72
N ALA A 434 15.77 11.01 8.91
CA ALA A 434 16.10 11.80 10.08
C ALA A 434 17.49 12.42 9.82
N THR A 435 17.52 13.75 9.68
CA THR A 435 18.73 14.56 9.79
C THR A 435 19.31 14.47 11.19
#